data_AF-A0A2V1DGC4-F1
#
_entry.id   AF-A0A2V1DGC4-F1
#
_cell.length_a   1.000
_cell.length_b   1.000
_cell.length_c   1.000
_cell.angle_alpha   90.00
_cell.angle_beta   90.00
_cell.angle_gamma   90.00
#
_symmetry.space_group_name_H-M   'P 1'
#
loop_
_entity.id
_entity.type
_entity.pdbx_description
1 polymer ?
#
loop_
_entity_poly.entity_id
_entity_poly.type
_entity_poly.pdbx_seq_one_letter_code
_entity_poly.pdbx_strand_id
1 'polypeptide(L)'
;MVTPVASPLTKFSSSKDGNPLKQSYAIPVILFLAVFLVCFFWYVGKNIVRIWYYGGRVHGDFQVYDIRPVYTHRRLASQISNANHGHGNPNDTPSKRESSNVRMIAQARPALNEDDVDDIEEKKRIREARRISRLPVFLQDDCGDAKEFPGVPYGIPMQVFNKQFKVDYLKLGLQKATDQEWLVVDRHFYHYSMARKELLKRKLSECVQKMPAVNKEEPSEELVPEVANYLLANFPDYFVGEVRNGVHHVRVDHTSEELVLGRPYFPEAMEMLARLGNEDFVFFKRDTFTARWQL
;
A
#
# COMPACT_ATOMS: atom_id res chain seq x y z
N MET A 1 -10.28 -68.37 84.70
CA MET A 1 -11.70 -68.14 84.39
C MET A 1 -11.77 -66.97 83.43
N VAL A 2 -12.18 -67.22 82.19
CA VAL A 2 -12.10 -66.28 81.06
C VAL A 2 -13.51 -65.75 80.78
N THR A 3 -13.67 -64.42 80.79
CA THR A 3 -14.90 -63.71 80.47
C THR A 3 -14.98 -63.41 78.97
N PRO A 4 -16.13 -63.63 78.30
CA PRO A 4 -16.27 -63.37 76.87
C PRO A 4 -16.57 -61.89 76.57
N VAL A 5 -15.91 -61.38 75.52
CA VAL A 5 -16.10 -60.06 74.92
C VAL A 5 -17.26 -60.12 73.93
N ALA A 6 -18.30 -59.31 74.15
CA ALA A 6 -19.46 -59.21 73.27
C ALA A 6 -19.24 -58.13 72.19
N SER A 7 -19.31 -58.55 70.92
CA SER A 7 -19.25 -57.68 69.75
C SER A 7 -20.58 -56.94 69.53
N PRO A 8 -20.59 -55.66 69.10
CA PRO A 8 -21.81 -54.93 68.85
C PRO A 8 -22.43 -55.34 67.49
N LEU A 9 -23.64 -55.91 67.56
CA LEU A 9 -24.53 -56.13 66.42
C LEU A 9 -24.94 -54.77 65.81
N THR A 10 -24.41 -54.46 64.64
CA THR A 10 -24.90 -53.38 63.78
C THR A 10 -26.26 -53.77 63.21
N LYS A 11 -27.33 -53.19 63.77
CA LYS A 11 -28.70 -53.28 63.22
C LYS A 11 -28.75 -52.57 61.87
N PHE A 12 -28.75 -53.34 60.79
CA PHE A 12 -29.17 -52.86 59.47
C PHE A 12 -30.69 -52.64 59.48
N SER A 13 -31.10 -51.40 59.74
CA SER A 13 -32.49 -50.95 59.54
C SER A 13 -32.77 -50.83 58.05
N SER A 14 -33.39 -51.86 57.46
CA SER A 14 -33.92 -51.84 56.10
C SER A 14 -35.17 -50.93 56.08
N SER A 15 -34.97 -49.65 55.78
CA SER A 15 -36.06 -48.73 55.46
C SER A 15 -36.63 -49.11 54.09
N LYS A 16 -37.83 -49.71 54.11
CA LYS A 16 -38.51 -50.32 52.96
C LYS A 16 -39.61 -49.42 52.38
N ASP A 17 -39.49 -48.11 52.52
CA ASP A 17 -40.41 -47.13 51.91
C ASP A 17 -39.72 -46.41 50.74
N GLY A 18 -39.19 -47.20 49.80
CA GLY A 18 -38.61 -46.69 48.56
C GLY A 18 -39.67 -46.63 47.48
N ASN A 19 -40.26 -45.46 47.24
CA ASN A 19 -41.18 -45.21 46.13
C ASN A 19 -40.56 -45.69 44.79
N PRO A 20 -41.05 -46.79 44.18
CA PRO A 20 -40.44 -47.41 42.99
C PRO A 20 -40.47 -46.49 41.76
N LEU A 21 -41.29 -45.43 41.80
CA LEU A 21 -41.36 -44.40 40.78
C LEU A 21 -40.09 -43.53 40.67
N LYS A 22 -39.30 -43.38 41.74
CA LYS A 22 -38.04 -42.60 41.66
C LYS A 22 -36.92 -43.35 40.93
N GLN A 23 -37.00 -44.68 40.85
CA GLN A 23 -36.00 -45.51 40.17
C GLN A 23 -36.14 -45.49 38.65
N SER A 24 -37.32 -45.16 38.12
CA SER A 24 -37.60 -45.10 36.68
C SER A 24 -36.86 -43.95 35.98
N TYR A 25 -36.63 -42.81 36.65
CA TYR A 25 -35.94 -41.66 36.07
C TYR A 25 -34.40 -41.71 36.21
N ALA A 26 -33.87 -42.57 37.09
CA ALA A 26 -32.43 -42.65 37.31
C ALA A 26 -31.68 -43.18 36.06
N ILE A 27 -32.23 -44.20 35.41
CA ILE A 27 -31.64 -44.84 34.23
C ILE A 27 -31.49 -43.86 33.05
N PRO A 28 -32.54 -43.14 32.59
CA PRO A 28 -32.40 -42.21 31.47
C PRO A 28 -31.47 -41.03 31.79
N VAL A 29 -31.44 -40.56 33.05
CA VAL A 29 -30.52 -39.50 33.48
C VAL A 29 -29.07 -39.94 33.37
N ILE A 30 -28.74 -41.15 33.86
CA ILE A 30 -27.38 -41.70 33.77
C ILE A 30 -26.97 -41.90 32.31
N LEU A 31 -27.87 -42.41 31.47
CA LEU A 31 -27.62 -42.61 30.04
C LEU A 31 -27.36 -41.27 29.33
N PHE A 32 -28.19 -40.26 29.61
CA PHE A 32 -27.99 -38.91 29.06
C PHE A 32 -26.63 -38.32 29.49
N LEU A 33 -26.26 -38.47 30.75
CA LEU A 33 -24.96 -38.02 31.28
C LEU A 33 -23.79 -38.75 30.60
N ALA A 34 -23.92 -40.05 30.38
CA ALA A 34 -22.91 -40.85 29.69
C ALA A 34 -22.74 -40.40 28.22
N VAL A 35 -23.84 -40.19 27.49
CA VAL A 35 -23.80 -39.69 26.10
C VAL A 35 -23.18 -38.29 26.05
N PHE A 36 -23.60 -37.39 26.94
CA PHE A 36 -23.05 -36.04 27.03
C PHE A 36 -21.54 -36.06 27.29
N LEU A 37 -21.08 -36.92 28.20
CA LEU A 37 -19.67 -37.07 28.55
C LEU A 37 -18.85 -37.60 27.37
N VAL A 38 -19.37 -38.57 26.61
CA VAL A 38 -18.74 -39.05 25.36
C VAL A 38 -18.64 -37.93 24.32
N CYS A 39 -19.73 -37.18 24.08
CA CYS A 39 -19.72 -36.04 23.16
C CYS A 39 -18.74 -34.95 23.59
N PHE A 40 -18.66 -34.68 24.90
CA PHE A 40 -17.74 -33.71 25.48
C PHE A 40 -16.28 -34.12 25.26
N PHE A 41 -15.92 -35.36 25.57
CA PHE A 41 -14.56 -35.87 25.34
C PHE A 41 -14.19 -35.90 23.86
N TRP A 42 -15.14 -36.23 22.97
CA TRP A 42 -14.90 -36.16 21.53
C TRP A 42 -14.65 -34.72 21.07
N TYR A 43 -15.44 -33.76 21.54
CA TYR A 43 -15.24 -32.34 21.25
C TYR A 43 -13.89 -31.84 21.76
N VAL A 44 -13.53 -32.13 23.01
CA VAL A 44 -12.24 -31.76 23.60
C VAL A 44 -11.09 -32.40 22.84
N GLY A 45 -11.16 -33.70 22.54
CA GLY A 45 -10.15 -34.42 21.77
C GLY A 45 -9.93 -33.84 20.38
N LYS A 46 -11.02 -33.51 19.65
CA LYS A 46 -10.93 -32.83 18.35
C LYS A 46 -10.22 -31.48 18.46
N ASN A 47 -10.50 -30.70 19.50
CA ASN A 47 -9.85 -29.41 19.71
C ASN A 47 -8.38 -29.55 20.09
N ILE A 48 -8.00 -30.53 20.91
CA ILE A 48 -6.60 -30.81 21.26
C ILE A 48 -5.80 -31.20 20.01
N VAL A 49 -6.31 -32.13 19.20
CA VAL A 49 -5.65 -32.52 17.93
C VAL A 49 -5.51 -31.32 17.00
N ARG A 50 -6.54 -30.46 16.93
CA ARG A 50 -6.50 -29.24 16.14
C ARG A 50 -5.43 -28.26 16.65
N ILE A 51 -5.36 -28.01 17.96
CA ILE A 51 -4.36 -27.14 18.59
C ILE A 51 -2.94 -27.68 18.35
N TRP A 52 -2.75 -28.99 18.47
CA TRP A 52 -1.47 -29.64 18.20
C TRP A 52 -1.05 -29.50 16.73
N TYR A 53 -1.97 -29.79 15.80
CA TYR A 53 -1.72 -29.69 14.36
C TYR A 53 -1.35 -28.27 13.92
N TYR A 54 -1.98 -27.24 14.51
CA TYR A 54 -1.67 -25.84 14.21
C TYR A 54 -0.57 -25.24 15.11
N GLY A 55 0.18 -26.06 15.86
CA GLY A 55 1.28 -25.59 16.70
C GLY A 55 0.87 -24.54 17.74
N GLY A 56 -0.35 -24.65 18.29
CA GLY A 56 -0.90 -23.70 19.25
C GLY A 56 -1.65 -22.50 18.64
N ARG A 57 -1.71 -22.37 17.30
CA ARG A 57 -2.49 -21.31 16.64
C ARG A 57 -3.97 -21.72 16.56
N VAL A 58 -4.77 -21.20 17.49
CA VAL A 58 -6.23 -21.48 17.57
C VAL A 58 -7.00 -20.87 16.38
N HIS A 59 -6.39 -19.92 15.69
CA HIS A 59 -6.92 -19.20 14.55
C HIS A 59 -6.25 -19.83 13.31
N GLY A 60 -7.05 -20.27 12.32
CA GLY A 60 -6.47 -20.68 11.03
C GLY A 60 -5.61 -19.54 10.50
N ASP A 61 -4.48 -19.85 9.86
CA ASP A 61 -3.57 -18.83 9.35
C ASP A 61 -4.38 -17.80 8.55
N PHE A 62 -4.49 -16.59 9.08
CA PHE A 62 -5.11 -15.50 8.34
C PHE A 62 -4.27 -15.34 7.08
N GLN A 63 -4.89 -15.51 5.91
CA GLN A 63 -4.20 -15.24 4.67
C GLN A 63 -3.78 -13.77 4.69
N VAL A 64 -2.47 -13.54 4.77
CA VAL A 64 -1.92 -12.20 4.67
C VAL A 64 -1.97 -11.85 3.19
N TYR A 65 -2.87 -10.95 2.82
CA TYR A 65 -2.94 -10.46 1.46
C TYR A 65 -1.90 -9.36 1.27
N ASP A 66 -0.95 -9.59 0.36
CA ASP A 66 -0.09 -8.54 -0.14
C ASP A 66 -0.86 -7.79 -1.22
N ILE A 67 -1.36 -6.60 -0.87
CA ILE A 67 -2.13 -5.77 -1.79
C ILE A 67 -1.12 -4.91 -2.55
N ARG A 68 -0.84 -5.31 -3.79
CA ARG A 68 0.03 -4.55 -4.69
C ARG A 68 -0.78 -4.01 -5.88
N PRO A 69 -0.43 -2.81 -6.37
CA PRO A 69 -1.06 -2.31 -7.57
C PRO A 69 -0.58 -3.12 -8.79
N VAL A 70 -1.50 -3.43 -9.71
CA VAL A 70 -1.28 -4.35 -10.85
C VAL A 70 -0.05 -4.03 -11.70
N TYR A 71 0.33 -2.75 -11.81
CA TYR A 71 1.47 -2.34 -12.62
C TYR A 71 2.81 -2.87 -12.08
N THR A 72 2.94 -3.07 -10.76
CA THR A 72 4.17 -3.64 -10.16
C THR A 72 4.36 -5.11 -10.52
N HIS A 73 3.27 -5.87 -10.60
CA HIS A 73 3.31 -7.30 -10.94
C HIS A 73 3.72 -7.53 -12.40
N ARG A 74 3.33 -6.63 -13.32
CA ARG A 74 3.74 -6.73 -14.74
C ARG A 74 5.24 -6.50 -14.90
N ARG A 75 5.83 -5.58 -14.11
CA ARG A 75 7.26 -5.26 -14.18
C ARG A 75 8.12 -6.42 -13.66
N LEU A 76 7.73 -7.03 -12.53
CA LEU A 76 8.37 -8.24 -12.01
C LEU A 76 8.22 -9.43 -12.96
N ALA A 77 7.03 -9.66 -13.51
CA ALA A 77 6.80 -10.73 -14.49
C ALA A 77 7.66 -10.53 -15.76
N SER A 78 7.76 -9.29 -16.27
CA SER A 78 8.62 -8.99 -17.42
C SER A 78 10.11 -9.13 -17.11
N GLN A 79 10.54 -8.84 -15.88
CA GLN A 79 11.94 -9.05 -15.47
C GLN A 79 12.27 -10.54 -15.35
N ILE A 80 11.36 -11.34 -14.80
CA ILE A 80 11.53 -12.80 -14.69
C ILE A 80 11.51 -13.45 -16.07
N SER A 81 10.61 -13.03 -16.99
CA SER A 81 10.61 -13.54 -18.36
C SER A 81 11.87 -13.15 -19.12
N ASN A 82 12.38 -11.93 -18.93
CA ASN A 82 13.61 -11.48 -19.58
C ASN A 82 14.87 -12.13 -18.99
N ALA A 83 14.86 -12.50 -17.71
CA ALA A 83 15.95 -13.25 -17.08
C ALA A 83 16.00 -14.71 -17.55
N ASN A 84 14.84 -15.32 -17.88
CA ASN A 84 14.75 -16.71 -18.31
C ASN A 84 14.75 -16.92 -19.83
N HIS A 85 14.60 -15.88 -20.65
CA HIS A 85 14.66 -15.97 -22.11
C HIS A 85 15.74 -15.05 -22.68
N GLY A 86 17.00 -15.48 -22.54
CA GLY A 86 18.04 -15.07 -23.47
C GLY A 86 17.66 -15.55 -24.88
N HIS A 87 17.54 -14.63 -25.83
CA HIS A 87 17.18 -14.84 -27.24
C HIS A 87 15.70 -15.10 -27.56
N GLY A 88 14.83 -14.15 -27.21
CA GLY A 88 13.47 -14.04 -27.76
C GLY A 88 13.37 -12.98 -28.87
N ASN A 89 12.85 -13.39 -30.02
CA ASN A 89 12.67 -12.67 -31.28
C ASN A 89 11.86 -11.35 -31.13
N PRO A 90 12.29 -10.20 -31.69
CA PRO A 90 11.70 -8.87 -31.46
C PRO A 90 10.32 -8.58 -32.12
N ASN A 91 9.58 -9.58 -32.61
CA ASN A 91 8.39 -9.35 -33.45
C ASN A 91 7.02 -9.60 -32.80
N ASP A 92 6.92 -9.95 -31.52
CA ASP A 92 5.62 -10.10 -30.86
C ASP A 92 5.11 -8.77 -30.31
N THR A 93 4.28 -8.11 -31.13
CA THR A 93 3.51 -6.92 -30.78
C THR A 93 2.55 -7.19 -29.62
N PRO A 94 2.63 -6.45 -28.50
CA PRO A 94 1.71 -6.61 -27.38
C PRO A 94 0.35 -6.02 -27.73
N SER A 95 -0.68 -6.86 -27.63
CA SER A 95 -2.07 -6.49 -27.88
C SER A 95 -2.57 -5.40 -26.92
N LYS A 96 -3.37 -4.49 -27.52
CA LYS A 96 -4.21 -3.43 -26.95
C LYS A 96 -4.52 -3.58 -25.45
N ARG A 97 -4.17 -2.56 -24.65
CA ARG A 97 -4.64 -2.41 -23.27
C ARG A 97 -5.64 -1.28 -23.12
N GLU A 98 -6.81 -1.68 -22.63
CA GLU A 98 -7.86 -0.85 -22.06
C GLU A 98 -7.34 0.04 -20.93
N SER A 99 -7.88 1.26 -20.89
CA SER A 99 -7.57 2.29 -19.92
C SER A 99 -8.41 2.15 -18.64
N SER A 100 -7.81 2.68 -17.56
CA SER A 100 -8.45 3.43 -16.46
C SER A 100 -9.36 2.72 -15.45
N ASN A 101 -8.91 1.60 -14.90
CA ASN A 101 -9.17 1.32 -13.48
C ASN A 101 -7.91 0.71 -12.86
N VAL A 102 -7.34 1.37 -11.84
CA VAL A 102 -6.21 0.82 -11.07
C VAL A 102 -6.76 -0.36 -10.26
N ARG A 103 -6.81 -1.51 -10.90
CA ARG A 103 -7.22 -2.76 -10.26
C ARG A 103 -6.12 -3.11 -9.26
N MET A 104 -6.48 -3.25 -7.99
CA MET A 104 -5.59 -3.79 -6.97
C MET A 104 -5.71 -5.32 -7.03
N ILE A 105 -4.58 -6.03 -7.03
CA ILE A 105 -4.60 -7.49 -6.87
C ILE A 105 -4.16 -7.78 -5.44
N ALA A 106 -5.04 -8.45 -4.71
CA ALA A 106 -4.72 -9.06 -3.42
C ALA A 106 -4.17 -10.47 -3.70
N GLN A 107 -2.89 -10.69 -3.45
CA GLN A 107 -2.30 -12.03 -3.54
C GLN A 107 -2.14 -12.59 -2.12
N ALA A 108 -2.79 -13.72 -1.84
CA ALA A 108 -2.60 -14.42 -0.58
C ALA A 108 -1.15 -14.92 -0.49
N ARG A 109 -0.42 -14.49 0.54
CA ARG A 109 0.89 -15.04 0.88
C ARG A 109 0.76 -15.99 2.07
N PRO A 110 1.34 -17.20 2.00
CA PRO A 110 1.48 -18.04 3.18
C PRO A 110 2.34 -17.30 4.20
N ALA A 111 1.97 -17.37 5.48
CA ALA A 111 2.77 -16.83 6.57
C ALA A 111 4.02 -17.71 6.75
N LEU A 112 5.09 -17.40 6.01
CA LEU A 112 6.38 -18.08 6.14
C LEU A 112 6.97 -17.82 7.52
N ASN A 113 7.41 -18.86 8.24
CA ASN A 113 8.22 -18.66 9.42
C ASN A 113 9.66 -18.33 9.01
N GLU A 114 10.39 -17.67 9.92
CA GLU A 114 11.81 -17.35 9.75
C GLU A 114 12.69 -18.60 9.51
N ASP A 115 12.23 -19.76 9.98
CA ASP A 115 12.94 -21.04 9.88
C ASP A 115 12.68 -21.76 8.54
N ASP A 116 11.65 -21.35 7.79
CA ASP A 116 11.25 -21.97 6.52
C ASP A 116 11.89 -21.27 5.30
N VAL A 117 12.77 -20.29 5.52
CA VAL A 117 13.34 -19.41 4.48
C VAL A 117 14.87 -19.44 4.53
N ASP A 118 15.48 -19.98 3.48
CA ASP A 118 16.94 -20.07 3.34
C ASP A 118 17.60 -18.75 2.92
N ASP A 119 16.84 -17.85 2.27
CA ASP A 119 17.35 -16.55 1.83
C ASP A 119 17.54 -15.57 3.00
N ILE A 120 18.75 -15.06 3.15
CA ILE A 120 19.17 -14.14 4.23
C ILE A 120 18.40 -12.82 4.17
N GLU A 121 18.13 -12.30 2.97
CA GLU A 121 17.47 -11.00 2.81
C GLU A 121 15.98 -11.08 3.17
N GLU A 122 15.31 -12.12 2.69
CA GLU A 122 13.93 -12.42 3.05
C GLU A 122 13.79 -12.72 4.55
N LYS A 123 14.76 -13.44 5.15
CA LYS A 123 14.82 -13.69 6.59
C LYS A 123 14.90 -12.40 7.41
N LYS A 124 15.74 -11.45 6.98
CA LYS A 124 15.86 -10.12 7.62
C LYS A 124 14.55 -9.35 7.52
N ARG A 125 13.85 -9.41 6.37
CA ARG A 125 12.55 -8.76 6.18
C ARG A 125 11.48 -9.34 7.10
N ILE A 126 11.41 -10.67 7.23
CA ILE A 126 10.47 -11.36 8.13
C ILE A 126 10.74 -10.98 9.58
N ARG A 127 12.01 -10.93 9.99
CA ARG A 127 12.41 -10.54 11.35
C ARG A 127 11.99 -9.11 11.68
N GLU A 128 12.18 -8.18 10.74
CA GLU A 128 11.79 -6.78 10.91
C GLU A 128 10.26 -6.62 10.97
N ALA A 129 9.51 -7.32 10.12
CA ALA A 129 8.05 -7.33 10.19
C ALA A 129 7.53 -7.86 11.54
N ARG A 130 8.16 -8.91 12.09
CA ARG A 130 7.85 -9.46 13.41
C ARG A 130 8.25 -8.50 14.54
N ARG A 131 9.33 -7.72 14.37
CA ARG A 131 9.71 -6.65 15.31
C ARG A 131 8.63 -5.56 15.33
N ILE A 132 8.17 -5.12 14.15
CA ILE A 132 7.14 -4.09 14.00
C ILE A 132 5.79 -4.56 14.54
N SER A 133 5.39 -5.81 14.30
CA SER A 133 4.11 -6.34 14.82
C SER A 133 4.09 -6.52 16.34
N ARG A 134 5.26 -6.58 16.98
CA ARG A 134 5.43 -6.60 18.43
C ARG A 134 5.57 -5.22 19.05
N LEU A 135 5.74 -4.18 18.24
CA LEU A 135 5.57 -2.83 18.76
C LEU A 135 4.15 -2.78 19.35
N PRO A 136 3.98 -2.22 20.56
CA PRO A 136 2.65 -2.01 21.09
C PRO A 136 1.88 -1.30 19.98
N VAL A 137 0.78 -1.93 19.52
CA VAL A 137 -0.16 -1.26 18.65
C VAL A 137 -0.53 -0.04 19.45
N PHE A 138 -0.09 1.14 18.99
CA PHE A 138 -0.56 2.38 19.54
C PHE A 138 -2.07 2.25 19.46
N LEU A 139 -2.71 2.03 20.62
CA LEU A 139 -4.14 2.12 20.79
C LEU A 139 -4.42 3.54 20.37
N GLN A 140 -4.77 3.64 19.08
CA GLN A 140 -5.22 4.81 18.37
C GLN A 140 -4.85 6.09 19.10
N ASP A 141 -3.65 6.62 18.81
CA ASP A 141 -3.13 7.91 19.29
C ASP A 141 -4.25 8.74 19.89
N ASP A 142 -4.48 8.53 21.18
CA ASP A 142 -5.41 9.30 22.00
C ASP A 142 -4.66 10.62 22.10
N CYS A 143 -4.74 11.40 21.02
CA CYS A 143 -4.55 12.83 21.01
C CYS A 143 -5.57 13.33 22.03
N GLY A 144 -5.18 13.25 23.30
CA GLY A 144 -5.97 13.67 24.43
C GLY A 144 -6.48 15.06 24.13
N ASP A 145 -7.63 15.38 24.69
CA ASP A 145 -8.32 16.67 24.57
C ASP A 145 -7.53 17.87 25.12
N ALA A 146 -6.21 17.70 25.32
CA ALA A 146 -5.22 18.62 25.83
C ALA A 146 -5.51 19.13 27.25
N LYS A 147 -6.50 18.55 27.95
CA LYS A 147 -6.87 18.96 29.31
C LYS A 147 -5.74 18.82 30.33
N GLU A 148 -4.82 17.87 30.13
CA GLU A 148 -3.68 17.65 31.00
C GLU A 148 -2.47 18.57 30.71
N PHE A 149 -2.52 19.37 29.65
CA PHE A 149 -1.42 20.27 29.25
C PHE A 149 -1.87 21.74 29.19
N PRO A 150 -2.29 22.35 30.31
CA PRO A 150 -2.86 23.71 30.34
C PRO A 150 -1.89 24.83 29.91
N GLY A 151 -0.59 24.55 29.81
CA GLY A 151 0.43 25.47 29.31
C GLY A 151 0.78 25.32 27.83
N VAL A 152 0.27 24.29 27.15
CA VAL A 152 0.51 24.09 25.72
C VAL A 152 -0.59 24.83 24.97
N PRO A 153 -0.27 25.88 24.19
CA PRO A 153 -1.29 26.61 23.45
C PRO A 153 -2.02 25.64 22.51
N TYR A 154 -3.36 25.68 22.54
CA TYR A 154 -4.19 24.89 21.65
C TYR A 154 -3.66 25.02 20.21
N GLY A 155 -3.41 23.89 19.57
CA GLY A 155 -3.05 23.85 18.16
C GLY A 155 -4.15 24.55 17.38
N ILE A 156 -3.87 25.77 16.90
CA ILE A 156 -4.81 26.54 16.09
C ILE A 156 -5.19 25.63 14.92
N PRO A 157 -6.49 25.34 14.70
CA PRO A 157 -6.91 24.50 13.60
C PRO A 157 -6.25 24.99 12.31
N MET A 158 -5.69 24.07 11.52
CA MET A 158 -4.83 24.44 10.41
C MET A 158 -5.52 25.37 9.40
N GLN A 159 -6.85 25.29 9.26
CA GLN A 159 -7.61 26.23 8.42
C GLN A 159 -7.56 27.67 8.94
N VAL A 160 -7.46 27.88 10.25
CA VAL A 160 -7.31 29.20 10.90
C VAL A 160 -5.87 29.68 10.81
N PHE A 161 -4.88 28.80 11.02
CA PHE A 161 -3.46 29.14 10.84
C PHE A 161 -3.17 29.55 9.40
N ASN A 162 -3.62 28.78 8.40
CA ASN A 162 -3.41 29.11 6.99
C ASN A 162 -4.11 30.41 6.54
N LYS A 163 -5.19 30.83 7.21
CA LYS A 163 -5.79 32.15 6.96
C LYS A 163 -4.87 33.29 7.40
N GLN A 164 -4.05 33.10 8.43
CA GLN A 164 -3.06 34.08 8.88
C GLN A 164 -1.86 34.18 7.92
N PHE A 165 -1.50 33.07 7.27
CA PHE A 165 -0.44 33.02 6.26
C PHE A 165 -1.00 33.00 4.83
N LYS A 166 -2.05 33.77 4.56
CA LYS A 166 -2.32 34.21 3.18
C LYS A 166 -1.18 35.11 2.75
N VAL A 167 -0.08 34.48 2.32
CA VAL A 167 0.97 35.16 1.59
C VAL A 167 0.32 35.54 0.27
N ASP A 168 0.02 36.82 0.15
CA ASP A 168 -0.41 37.39 -1.10
C ASP A 168 0.75 37.18 -2.09
N TYR A 169 0.55 36.31 -3.08
CA TYR A 169 1.57 35.95 -4.05
C TYR A 169 2.07 37.19 -4.81
N LEU A 170 1.24 38.25 -4.87
CA LEU A 170 1.63 39.56 -5.39
C LEU A 170 2.78 40.19 -4.61
N LYS A 171 2.86 39.97 -3.29
CA LYS A 171 3.98 40.44 -2.45
C LYS A 171 5.28 39.70 -2.72
N LEU A 172 5.21 38.49 -3.28
CA LEU A 172 6.37 37.74 -3.75
C LEU A 172 6.80 38.16 -5.16
N GLY A 173 6.13 39.16 -5.76
CA GLY A 173 6.33 39.54 -7.16
C GLY A 173 5.82 38.50 -8.15
N LEU A 174 5.08 37.49 -7.68
CA LEU A 174 4.49 36.48 -8.54
C LEU A 174 3.25 37.05 -9.20
N GLN A 175 3.10 36.79 -10.48
CA GLN A 175 1.91 37.11 -11.24
C GLN A 175 1.23 35.80 -11.64
N LYS A 176 -0.08 35.75 -11.53
CA LYS A 176 -0.84 34.61 -12.04
C LYS A 176 -0.80 34.71 -13.57
N ALA A 177 -0.12 33.76 -14.22
CA ALA A 177 -0.18 33.65 -15.67
C ALA A 177 -1.63 33.39 -16.10
N THR A 178 -2.04 34.02 -17.20
CA THR A 178 -3.29 33.67 -17.89
C THR A 178 -3.12 32.32 -18.58
N ASP A 179 -4.20 31.57 -18.73
CA ASP A 179 -4.18 30.24 -19.36
C ASP A 179 -3.63 30.26 -20.81
N GLN A 180 -3.55 31.44 -21.42
CA GLN A 180 -3.07 31.66 -22.79
C GLN A 180 -1.59 32.06 -22.88
N GLU A 181 -0.90 32.32 -21.77
CA GLU A 181 0.45 32.89 -21.78
C GLU A 181 1.39 32.21 -20.77
N TRP A 182 1.05 31.00 -20.33
CA TRP A 182 1.82 30.30 -19.30
C TRP A 182 3.09 29.59 -19.82
N LEU A 183 3.20 29.36 -21.14
CA LEU A 183 4.41 28.88 -21.80
C LEU A 183 4.78 29.78 -22.98
N VAL A 184 6.05 30.17 -23.07
CA VAL A 184 6.58 31.11 -24.04
C VAL A 184 7.63 30.46 -24.92
N VAL A 185 7.33 30.38 -26.22
CA VAL A 185 8.29 29.99 -27.26
C VAL A 185 8.75 31.27 -27.96
N ASP A 186 9.93 31.75 -27.57
CA ASP A 186 10.54 32.95 -28.14
C ASP A 186 11.59 32.61 -29.21
N ARG A 187 12.20 33.65 -29.80
CA ARG A 187 13.28 33.49 -30.78
C ARG A 187 14.53 32.78 -30.24
N HIS A 188 14.70 32.70 -28.92
CA HIS A 188 15.83 32.05 -28.26
C HIS A 188 15.51 30.61 -27.82
N PHE A 189 14.27 30.14 -28.01
CA PHE A 189 13.84 28.78 -27.68
C PHE A 189 14.81 27.72 -28.20
N TYR A 190 15.29 27.87 -29.44
CA TYR A 190 16.28 26.97 -30.03
C TYR A 190 17.56 26.86 -29.18
N HIS A 191 18.12 28.01 -28.80
CA HIS A 191 19.38 28.05 -28.03
C HIS A 191 19.19 27.48 -26.62
N TYR A 192 18.06 27.79 -25.98
CA TYR A 192 17.74 27.26 -24.65
C TYR A 192 17.45 25.76 -24.67
N SER A 193 16.70 25.27 -25.66
CA SER A 193 16.42 23.84 -25.83
C SER A 193 17.71 23.04 -26.05
N MET A 194 18.63 23.53 -26.90
CA MET A 194 19.94 22.90 -27.10
C MET A 194 20.80 22.89 -25.83
N ALA A 195 20.89 24.03 -25.13
CA ALA A 195 21.66 24.13 -23.89
C ALA A 195 21.07 23.20 -22.80
N ARG A 196 19.74 23.15 -22.67
CA ARG A 196 19.05 22.30 -21.71
C ARG A 196 19.21 20.81 -22.03
N LYS A 197 19.15 20.43 -23.31
CA LYS A 197 19.43 19.07 -23.75
C LYS A 197 20.83 18.61 -23.32
N GLU A 198 21.84 19.44 -23.56
CA GLU A 198 23.21 19.16 -23.11
C GLU A 198 23.34 19.13 -21.58
N LEU A 199 22.64 20.03 -20.88
CA LEU A 199 22.65 20.09 -19.42
C LEU A 199 22.00 18.84 -18.80
N LEU A 200 20.82 18.46 -19.26
CA LEU A 200 20.11 17.25 -18.83
C LEU A 200 20.92 15.99 -19.11
N LYS A 201 21.59 15.92 -20.27
CA LYS A 201 22.48 14.81 -20.62
C LYS A 201 23.65 14.65 -19.65
N ARG A 202 24.22 15.75 -19.14
CA ARG A 202 25.41 15.73 -18.27
C ARG A 202 25.06 15.69 -16.78
N LYS A 203 23.98 16.34 -16.39
CA LYS A 203 23.64 16.69 -15.00
C LYS A 203 22.17 16.40 -14.68
N LEU A 204 21.62 15.30 -15.20
CA LEU A 204 20.21 14.94 -15.01
C LEU A 204 19.78 14.98 -13.54
N SER A 205 20.59 14.42 -12.63
CA SER A 205 20.28 14.35 -11.20
C SER A 205 20.32 15.70 -10.48
N GLU A 206 21.05 16.68 -11.01
CA GLU A 206 21.07 18.04 -10.45
C GLU A 206 19.87 18.85 -10.93
N CYS A 207 19.43 18.61 -12.19
CA CYS A 207 18.34 19.34 -12.84
C CYS A 207 16.96 18.79 -12.47
N VAL A 208 16.84 17.45 -12.33
CA VAL A 208 15.59 16.77 -12.02
C VAL A 208 15.71 16.20 -10.62
N GLN A 209 15.23 16.97 -9.64
CA GLN A 209 15.20 16.57 -8.24
C GLN A 209 13.83 15.99 -7.91
N LYS A 210 13.82 14.82 -7.25
CA LYS A 210 12.58 14.17 -6.81
C LYS A 210 12.65 13.89 -5.33
N MET A 211 11.69 14.43 -4.60
CA MET A 211 11.52 14.08 -3.19
C MET A 211 10.92 12.68 -3.07
N PRO A 212 11.47 11.80 -2.23
CA PRO A 212 10.96 10.44 -2.06
C PRO A 212 9.55 10.36 -1.46
N ALA A 213 9.07 11.43 -0.84
CA ALA A 213 7.76 11.51 -0.17
C ALA A 213 6.59 11.90 -1.09
N VAL A 214 6.88 12.40 -2.29
CA VAL A 214 5.86 12.67 -3.31
C VAL A 214 5.72 11.39 -4.14
N ASN A 215 4.49 10.93 -4.41
CA ASN A 215 4.26 9.86 -5.39
C ASN A 215 4.93 10.33 -6.69
N LYS A 216 6.07 9.72 -7.01
CA LYS A 216 7.15 10.37 -7.77
C LYS A 216 6.79 10.81 -9.19
N GLU A 217 5.64 10.36 -9.70
CA GLU A 217 5.30 10.41 -11.11
C GLU A 217 3.90 11.02 -11.37
N GLU A 218 2.98 11.09 -10.41
CA GLU A 218 1.56 11.41 -10.74
C GLU A 218 1.34 12.84 -11.26
N PRO A 219 1.80 13.92 -10.59
CA PRO A 219 1.48 15.28 -11.03
C PRO A 219 2.21 15.68 -12.31
N SER A 220 3.43 15.17 -12.51
CA SER A 220 4.23 15.47 -13.69
C SER A 220 3.70 14.75 -14.92
N GLU A 221 3.22 13.52 -14.76
CA GLU A 221 2.59 12.76 -15.84
C GLU A 221 1.24 13.35 -16.27
N GLU A 222 0.47 13.93 -15.34
CA GLU A 222 -0.76 14.66 -15.67
C GLU A 222 -0.45 15.96 -16.45
N LEU A 223 0.64 16.65 -16.12
CA LEU A 223 1.02 17.91 -16.76
C LEU A 223 1.61 17.73 -18.17
N VAL A 224 2.31 16.63 -18.44
CA VAL A 224 2.91 16.35 -19.76
C VAL A 224 1.92 16.50 -20.94
N PRO A 225 0.75 15.84 -20.95
CA PRO A 225 -0.21 15.98 -22.04
C PRO A 225 -0.79 17.40 -22.13
N GLU A 226 -0.98 18.10 -21.02
CA GLU A 226 -1.46 19.48 -21.02
C GLU A 226 -0.45 20.43 -21.69
N VAL A 227 0.82 20.35 -21.30
CA VAL A 227 1.92 21.10 -21.90
C VAL A 227 2.05 20.77 -23.39
N ALA A 228 2.05 19.48 -23.73
CA ALA A 228 2.17 19.05 -25.12
C ALA A 228 1.01 19.57 -25.99
N ASN A 229 -0.23 19.44 -25.53
CA ASN A 229 -1.40 19.93 -26.27
C ASN A 229 -1.37 21.45 -26.43
N TYR A 230 -0.96 22.17 -25.39
CA TYR A 230 -0.80 23.62 -25.45
C TYR A 230 0.26 24.03 -26.49
N LEU A 231 1.44 23.39 -26.48
CA LEU A 231 2.52 23.69 -27.42
C LEU A 231 2.13 23.37 -28.86
N LEU A 232 1.44 22.24 -29.09
CA LEU A 232 0.92 21.87 -30.40
C LEU A 232 -0.14 22.85 -30.93
N ALA A 233 -0.99 23.37 -30.05
CA ALA A 233 -2.06 24.29 -30.44
C ALA A 233 -1.54 25.71 -30.72
N ASN A 234 -0.59 26.20 -29.92
CA ASN A 234 -0.13 27.59 -29.98
C ASN A 234 1.15 27.79 -30.82
N PHE A 235 1.97 26.74 -30.99
CA PHE A 235 3.27 26.83 -31.67
C PHE A 235 3.48 25.70 -32.71
N PRO A 236 2.58 25.56 -33.69
CA PRO A 236 2.64 24.46 -34.67
C PRO A 236 3.89 24.48 -35.56
N ASP A 237 4.54 25.64 -35.71
CA ASP A 237 5.80 25.77 -36.47
C ASP A 237 7.00 25.11 -35.75
N TYR A 238 6.90 24.89 -34.44
CA TYR A 238 7.98 24.33 -33.61
C TYR A 238 7.71 22.91 -33.15
N PHE A 239 6.44 22.51 -33.06
CA PHE A 239 6.02 21.22 -32.51
C PHE A 239 5.07 20.50 -33.47
N VAL A 240 5.40 19.26 -33.79
CA VAL A 240 4.60 18.39 -34.66
C VAL A 240 4.07 17.22 -33.85
N GLY A 241 2.75 17.10 -33.78
CA GLY A 241 2.07 15.98 -33.12
C GLY A 241 1.88 14.84 -34.12
N GLU A 242 2.34 13.64 -33.77
CA GLU A 242 2.16 12.44 -34.59
C GLU A 242 1.52 11.32 -33.75
N VAL A 243 0.68 10.49 -34.36
CA VAL A 243 0.14 9.29 -33.72
C VAL A 243 0.76 8.07 -34.38
N ARG A 244 1.61 7.34 -33.65
CA ARG A 244 2.28 6.14 -34.16
C ARG A 244 1.86 4.95 -33.32
N ASN A 245 1.34 3.91 -33.97
CA ASN A 245 0.83 2.70 -33.30
C ASN A 245 -0.22 3.00 -32.19
N GLY A 246 -1.00 4.07 -32.36
CA GLY A 246 -2.00 4.50 -31.37
C GLY A 246 -1.43 5.22 -30.14
N VAL A 247 -0.12 5.52 -30.13
CA VAL A 247 0.54 6.34 -29.10
C VAL A 247 0.75 7.74 -29.65
N HIS A 248 0.56 8.76 -28.83
CA HIS A 248 0.83 10.14 -29.19
C HIS A 248 2.33 10.46 -29.02
N HIS A 249 2.91 11.08 -30.04
CA HIS A 249 4.28 11.54 -30.09
C HIS A 249 4.30 13.04 -30.35
N VAL A 250 5.25 13.74 -29.75
CA VAL A 250 5.55 15.14 -30.07
C VAL A 250 6.97 15.19 -30.59
N ARG A 251 7.12 15.67 -31.83
CA ARG A 251 8.41 15.97 -32.42
C ARG A 251 8.69 17.47 -32.29
N VAL A 252 9.83 17.82 -31.73
CA VAL A 252 10.34 19.19 -31.69
C VAL A 252 11.14 19.44 -32.97
N ASP A 253 10.64 20.31 -33.84
CA ASP A 253 11.07 20.38 -35.26
C ASP A 253 12.57 20.68 -35.42
N HIS A 254 13.07 21.66 -34.66
CA HIS A 254 14.47 22.10 -34.75
C HIS A 254 15.49 21.19 -34.06
N THR A 255 15.06 20.36 -33.10
CA THR A 255 15.97 19.40 -32.43
C THR A 255 15.87 18.00 -33.04
N SER A 256 14.88 17.77 -33.90
CA SER A 256 14.44 16.47 -34.41
C SER A 256 14.18 15.45 -33.30
N GLU A 257 13.90 15.92 -32.09
CA GLU A 257 13.69 15.06 -30.94
C GLU A 257 12.24 14.63 -30.86
N GLU A 258 12.02 13.33 -30.74
CA GLU A 258 10.71 12.72 -30.65
C GLU A 258 10.46 12.25 -29.22
N LEU A 259 9.39 12.76 -28.62
CA LEU A 259 8.97 12.48 -27.25
C LEU A 259 7.66 11.71 -27.25
N VAL A 260 7.61 10.61 -26.52
CA VAL A 260 6.44 9.73 -26.44
C VAL A 260 5.53 10.21 -25.30
N LEU A 261 4.33 10.72 -25.61
CA LEU A 261 3.38 11.22 -24.60
C LEU A 261 2.59 10.12 -23.89
N GLY A 262 2.82 8.85 -24.24
CA GLY A 262 2.17 7.69 -23.62
C GLY A 262 3.07 7.00 -22.59
N ARG A 263 2.46 6.47 -21.52
CA ARG A 263 3.18 5.59 -20.58
C ARG A 263 3.64 4.30 -21.29
N PRO A 264 4.83 3.78 -20.96
CA PRO A 264 5.86 4.40 -20.11
C PRO A 264 6.56 5.57 -20.81
N TYR A 265 6.74 6.68 -20.09
CA TYR A 265 7.44 7.85 -20.63
C TYR A 265 8.93 7.56 -20.79
N PHE A 266 9.45 7.84 -21.98
CA PHE A 266 10.89 7.81 -22.27
C PHE A 266 11.24 9.06 -23.09
N PRO A 267 11.96 10.04 -22.51
CA PRO A 267 12.46 10.14 -21.12
C PRO A 267 11.34 10.27 -20.07
N GLU A 268 11.69 10.31 -18.79
CA GLU A 268 10.70 10.45 -17.71
C GLU A 268 9.89 11.75 -17.80
N ALA A 269 8.65 11.76 -17.30
CA ALA A 269 7.73 12.90 -17.40
C ALA A 269 8.34 14.26 -16.97
N MET A 270 9.05 14.33 -15.84
CA MET A 270 9.74 15.55 -15.40
C MET A 270 10.80 16.03 -16.39
N GLU A 271 11.58 15.10 -16.92
CA GLU A 271 12.59 15.40 -17.91
C GLU A 271 11.94 15.81 -19.24
N MET A 272 10.83 15.17 -19.61
CA MET A 272 10.05 15.52 -20.80
C MET A 272 9.51 16.94 -20.71
N LEU A 273 8.94 17.33 -19.58
CA LEU A 273 8.49 18.71 -19.31
C LEU A 273 9.64 19.70 -19.47
N ALA A 274 10.79 19.41 -18.84
CA ALA A 274 11.98 20.25 -18.97
C ALA A 274 12.43 20.38 -20.44
N ARG A 275 12.36 19.31 -21.24
CA ARG A 275 12.72 19.33 -22.67
C ARG A 275 11.70 20.08 -23.53
N LEU A 276 10.42 20.07 -23.16
CA LEU A 276 9.33 20.70 -23.92
C LEU A 276 9.20 22.22 -23.65
N GLY A 277 9.23 22.64 -22.39
CA GLY A 277 9.05 24.03 -21.99
C GLY A 277 10.37 24.80 -21.91
N ASN A 278 10.31 26.12 -21.99
CA ASN A 278 11.47 26.98 -21.68
C ASN A 278 11.57 27.28 -20.18
N GLU A 279 10.47 27.10 -19.47
CA GLU A 279 10.25 27.40 -18.08
C GLU A 279 10.76 26.25 -17.19
N ASP A 280 11.05 26.59 -15.93
CA ASP A 280 11.36 25.60 -14.92
C ASP A 280 10.07 25.11 -14.24
N PHE A 281 9.90 23.79 -14.19
CA PHE A 281 8.71 23.17 -13.60
C PHE A 281 8.98 22.78 -12.15
N VAL A 282 8.13 23.29 -11.25
CA VAL A 282 8.20 23.00 -9.82
C VAL A 282 6.86 22.49 -9.34
N PHE A 283 6.85 21.31 -8.74
CA PHE A 283 5.65 20.67 -8.22
C PHE A 283 5.61 20.77 -6.71
N PHE A 284 4.53 21.32 -6.18
CA PHE A 284 4.31 21.39 -4.74
C PHE A 284 3.26 20.37 -4.34
N LYS A 285 3.56 19.54 -3.35
CA LYS A 285 2.57 18.66 -2.73
C LYS A 285 1.96 19.37 -1.54
N ARG A 286 0.63 19.46 -1.51
CA ARG A 286 -0.07 19.86 -0.30
C ARG A 286 -0.21 18.65 0.60
N ASP A 287 0.45 18.70 1.76
CA ASP A 287 0.31 17.67 2.78
C ASP A 287 -1.16 17.61 3.25
N THR A 288 -1.76 16.42 3.25
CA THR A 288 -3.17 16.23 3.63
C THR A 288 -3.39 16.45 5.12
N PHE A 289 -2.38 16.19 5.95
CA PHE A 289 -2.47 16.35 7.40
C PHE A 289 -2.18 17.79 7.81
N THR A 290 -1.02 18.32 7.40
CA THR A 290 -0.62 19.67 7.80
C THR A 290 -1.18 20.77 6.90
N ALA A 291 -1.81 20.45 5.76
CA ALA A 291 -2.24 21.39 4.73
C ALA A 291 -1.14 22.36 4.25
N ARG A 292 0.14 22.09 4.58
CA ARG A 292 1.30 22.87 4.17
C ARG A 292 1.73 22.42 2.79
N TRP A 293 2.23 23.36 2.00
CA TRP A 293 2.87 23.07 0.73
C TRP A 293 4.31 22.64 0.99
N GLN A 294 4.69 21.49 0.45
CA GLN A 294 6.04 20.96 0.49
C GLN A 294 6.58 20.89 -0.93
N LEU A 295 7.85 21.28 -1.08
CA LEU A 295 8.65 21.10 -2.29
C LEU A 295 9.25 19.68 -2.28
#